data_AF-A0A7H0YH25-F1
#
_entry.id   AF-A0A7H0YH25-F1
#
_cell.length_a   1.000
_cell.length_b   1.000
_cell.length_c   1.000
_cell.angle_alpha   90.00
_cell.angle_beta   90.00
_cell.angle_gamma   90.00
#
_symmetry.space_group_name_H-M   'P 1'
#
loop_
_entity.id
_entity.type
_entity.pdbx_description
1 polymer ?
#
loop_
_entity_poly.entity_id
_entity_poly.type
_entity_poly.pdbx_seq_one_letter_code
_entity_poly.pdbx_strand_id
1 'polypeptide(L)'
;MGSELRSSGFYLKTKEDFDKFKEEKEIKPVNFEMQVRNLIEAGEIIFAELDDGYMAIRRKKGYGLSKGKSELYICTFGEVPQTYRHRDVDSGIRQFSQLHKEGMNFFYVEGLR
;
A
#
# COMPACT_ATOMS: atom_id res chain seq x y z
N MET A 1 -28.19 10.01 -2.63
CA MET A 1 -26.77 10.13 -3.04
C MET A 1 -26.09 8.85 -2.62
N GLY A 2 -25.91 7.94 -3.57
CA GLY A 2 -25.45 6.58 -3.33
C GLY A 2 -23.94 6.52 -3.22
N SER A 3 -23.45 6.01 -2.10
CA SER A 3 -22.07 5.56 -1.92
C SER A 3 -21.85 4.29 -2.74
N GLU A 4 -21.50 4.46 -4.01
CA GLU A 4 -20.98 3.37 -4.83
C GLU A 4 -19.49 3.15 -4.50
N LEU A 5 -19.23 2.38 -3.45
CA LEU A 5 -17.96 1.67 -3.28
C LEU A 5 -17.90 0.54 -4.31
N ARG A 6 -17.65 0.90 -5.57
CA ARG A 6 -17.35 -0.07 -6.63
C ARG A 6 -15.91 -0.53 -6.48
N SER A 7 -15.76 -1.83 -6.24
CA SER A 7 -14.55 -2.63 -6.26
C SER A 7 -13.56 -2.21 -7.37
N SER A 8 -12.69 -1.22 -7.14
CA SER A 8 -11.78 -0.73 -8.18
C SER A 8 -10.64 0.13 -7.63
N GLY A 9 -9.57 -0.51 -7.13
CA GLY A 9 -8.27 0.13 -6.93
C GLY A 9 -8.21 1.21 -5.84
N PHE A 10 -7.08 1.27 -5.15
CA PHE A 10 -6.78 2.39 -4.26
C PHE A 10 -6.32 3.56 -5.14
N TYR A 11 -7.10 4.64 -5.24
CA TYR A 11 -6.79 5.79 -6.07
C TYR A 11 -6.77 7.07 -5.23
N LEU A 12 -5.65 7.31 -4.55
CA LEU A 12 -5.35 8.63 -4.00
C LEU A 12 -4.44 9.34 -5.00
N LYS A 13 -4.78 10.56 -5.41
CA LYS A 13 -4.04 11.30 -6.44
C LYS A 13 -3.57 12.68 -5.97
N THR A 14 -4.22 13.21 -4.95
CA THR A 14 -3.86 14.50 -4.37
C THR A 14 -3.46 14.33 -2.91
N LYS A 15 -2.71 15.32 -2.41
CA LYS A 15 -2.34 15.39 -0.99
C LYS A 15 -3.58 15.50 -0.10
N GLU A 16 -4.58 16.27 -0.52
CA GLU A 16 -5.83 16.46 0.20
C GLU A 16 -6.61 15.14 0.36
N ASP A 17 -6.67 14.31 -0.69
CA ASP A 17 -7.32 12.99 -0.61
C ASP A 17 -6.61 12.07 0.40
N PHE A 18 -5.27 12.10 0.41
CA PHE A 18 -4.47 11.29 1.31
C PHE A 18 -4.58 11.77 2.76
N ASP A 19 -4.56 13.07 2.99
CA ASP A 19 -4.70 13.64 4.33
C ASP A 19 -6.11 13.37 4.90
N LYS A 20 -7.19 13.51 4.09
CA LYS A 20 -8.55 13.10 4.50
C LYS A 20 -8.65 11.60 4.80
N PHE A 21 -8.06 10.76 3.96
CA PHE A 21 -8.03 9.31 4.20
C PHE A 21 -7.38 8.96 5.55
N LYS A 22 -6.31 9.66 5.91
CA LYS A 22 -5.62 9.49 7.19
C LYS A 22 -6.49 9.90 8.38
N GLU A 23 -7.28 10.96 8.25
CA GLU A 23 -8.17 11.46 9.31
C GLU A 23 -9.42 10.59 9.50
N GLU A 24 -9.98 10.05 8.41
CA GLU A 24 -11.22 9.26 8.44
C GLU A 24 -11.04 7.82 8.94
N LYS A 25 -9.80 7.32 8.99
CA LYS A 25 -9.48 5.91 9.25
C LYS A 25 -8.57 5.76 10.45
N GLU A 26 -8.75 4.65 11.16
CA GLU A 26 -7.83 4.27 12.21
C GLU A 26 -6.50 3.79 11.60
N ILE A 27 -5.47 4.62 11.75
CA ILE A 27 -4.12 4.32 11.28
C ILE A 27 -3.38 3.49 12.34
N LYS A 28 -2.84 2.35 11.92
CA LYS A 28 -1.97 1.51 12.74
C LYS A 28 -0.51 1.65 12.25
N PRO A 29 0.43 2.16 13.07
CA PRO A 29 1.82 2.28 12.67
C PRO A 29 2.44 0.90 12.47
N VAL A 30 3.41 0.82 11.55
CA VAL A 30 4.09 -0.43 11.19
C VAL A 30 5.58 -0.29 11.47
N ASN A 31 6.13 -1.16 12.31
CA ASN A 31 7.57 -1.36 12.34
C ASN A 31 7.96 -2.17 11.10
N PHE A 32 8.61 -1.49 10.16
CA PHE A 32 8.89 -2.02 8.84
C PHE A 32 9.63 -3.36 8.86
N GLU A 33 10.69 -3.46 9.67
CA GLU A 33 11.56 -4.63 9.73
C GLU A 33 10.85 -5.85 10.32
N MET A 34 9.95 -5.63 11.28
CA MET A 34 9.35 -6.71 12.07
C MET A 34 7.98 -7.18 11.55
N GLN A 35 7.16 -6.27 10.98
CA GLN A 35 5.73 -6.52 10.81
C GLN A 35 5.28 -6.61 9.35
N VAL A 36 6.01 -6.02 8.40
CA VAL A 36 5.56 -5.86 7.00
C VAL A 36 5.23 -7.19 6.33
N ARG A 37 6.09 -8.20 6.49
CA ARG A 37 5.87 -9.54 5.91
C ARG A 37 4.56 -10.14 6.40
N ASN A 38 4.37 -10.18 7.72
CA ASN A 38 3.20 -10.80 8.35
C ASN A 38 1.90 -10.09 7.93
N LEU A 39 1.92 -8.76 7.87
CA LEU A 39 0.76 -7.98 7.49
C LEU A 39 0.40 -8.16 6.01
N ILE A 40 1.38 -8.16 5.11
CA ILE A 40 1.14 -8.42 3.68
C ILE A 40 0.65 -9.86 3.47
N GLU A 41 1.18 -10.83 4.21
CA GLU A 41 0.71 -12.22 4.15
C GLU A 41 -0.74 -12.37 4.62
N ALA A 42 -1.13 -11.62 5.67
CA ALA A 42 -2.51 -11.49 6.14
C ALA A 42 -3.44 -10.76 5.14
N GLY A 43 -2.86 -10.12 4.13
CA GLY A 43 -3.58 -9.44 3.05
C GLY A 43 -3.80 -7.95 3.28
N GLU A 44 -3.18 -7.37 4.30
CA GLU A 44 -3.25 -5.93 4.57
C GLU A 44 -2.43 -5.14 3.52
N ILE A 45 -2.84 -3.89 3.30
CA ILE A 45 -2.11 -2.92 2.48
C ILE A 45 -1.25 -2.07 3.42
N ILE A 46 0.06 -2.05 3.17
CA ILE A 46 1.00 -1.18 3.90
C ILE A 46 1.23 0.08 3.10
N PHE A 47 1.13 1.22 3.74
CA PHE A 47 1.38 2.55 3.20
C PHE A 47 2.68 3.13 3.77
N ALA A 48 3.32 3.99 2.99
CA ALA A 48 4.38 4.86 3.45
C ALA A 48 4.18 6.27 2.86
N GLU A 49 4.37 7.29 3.69
CA GLU A 49 4.28 8.69 3.26
C GLU A 49 5.64 9.16 2.70
N LEU A 50 5.60 9.84 1.56
CA LEU A 50 6.72 10.50 0.90
C LEU A 50 6.54 12.03 1.01
N ASP A 51 7.59 12.80 0.81
CA ASP A 51 7.53 14.28 0.86
C ASP A 51 6.49 14.85 -0.13
N ASP A 52 6.33 14.20 -1.28
CA ASP A 52 5.51 14.63 -2.41
C ASP A 52 4.46 13.59 -2.82
N GLY A 53 4.20 12.58 -1.99
CA GLY A 53 3.37 11.45 -2.42
C GLY A 53 3.18 10.37 -1.37
N TYR A 54 2.85 9.17 -1.86
CA TYR A 54 2.81 7.97 -1.04
C TYR A 54 3.22 6.75 -1.87
N MET A 55 3.62 5.70 -1.15
CA MET A 55 3.79 4.36 -1.70
C MET A 55 2.96 3.36 -0.92
N ALA A 56 2.48 2.32 -1.58
CA ALA A 56 1.72 1.26 -0.93
C ALA A 56 2.08 -0.11 -1.49
N ILE A 57 2.15 -1.13 -0.65
CA ILE A 57 2.34 -2.51 -1.08
C ILE A 57 1.20 -3.38 -0.58
N ARG A 58 0.75 -4.31 -1.42
CA ARG A 58 -0.24 -5.32 -1.04
C ARG A 58 0.03 -6.67 -1.65
N ARG A 59 -0.53 -7.71 -1.04
CA ARG A 59 -0.63 -9.03 -1.65
C ARG A 59 -1.78 -9.04 -2.65
N LYS A 60 -1.50 -9.47 -3.87
CA LYS A 60 -2.54 -9.75 -4.87
C LYS A 60 -2.95 -11.21 -4.75
N LYS A 61 -4.25 -11.46 -4.51
CA LYS A 61 -4.79 -12.82 -4.54
C LYS A 61 -4.51 -13.43 -5.92
N GLY A 62 -3.74 -14.50 -5.96
CA GLY A 62 -3.62 -15.37 -7.12
C GLY A 62 -4.86 -16.26 -7.19
N TYR A 63 -5.30 -16.60 -8.40
CA TYR A 63 -6.30 -17.66 -8.59
C TYR A 63 -5.56 -19.01 -8.55
N GLY A 64 -6.05 -19.98 -7.76
CA GLY A 64 -5.53 -21.36 -7.68
C GLY A 64 -4.28 -21.57 -6.81
N LEU A 65 -3.53 -22.66 -7.05
CA LEU A 65 -2.29 -23.08 -6.35
C LEU A 65 -1.06 -22.17 -6.62
N SER A 66 -1.27 -21.00 -7.23
CA SER A 66 -0.17 -20.11 -7.60
C SER A 66 0.41 -19.40 -6.37
N LYS A 67 1.74 -19.21 -6.35
CA LYS A 67 2.41 -18.42 -5.30
C LYS A 67 1.77 -17.03 -5.22
N GLY A 68 1.58 -16.52 -4.00
CA GLY A 68 1.04 -15.18 -3.77
C GLY A 68 1.90 -14.13 -4.47
N LYS A 69 1.27 -13.28 -5.28
CA LYS A 69 1.92 -12.14 -5.95
C LYS A 69 1.81 -10.90 -5.06
N SER A 70 2.64 -9.91 -5.29
CA SER A 70 2.48 -8.58 -4.68
C SER A 70 2.37 -7.50 -5.75
N GLU A 71 1.72 -6.41 -5.39
CA GLU A 71 1.55 -5.21 -6.21
C GLU A 71 2.01 -4.01 -5.39
N LEU A 72 2.92 -3.23 -5.96
CA LEU A 72 3.47 -2.00 -5.40
C LEU A 72 2.88 -0.81 -6.15
N TYR A 73 2.36 0.15 -5.41
CA TYR A 73 1.86 1.43 -5.89
C TYR A 73 2.82 2.53 -5.47
N ILE A 74 3.14 3.42 -6.39
CA ILE A 74 3.88 4.65 -6.11
C ILE A 74 3.11 5.78 -6.76
N CYS A 75 2.72 6.78 -5.98
CA CYS A 75 2.05 7.96 -6.49
C CYS A 75 2.73 9.21 -5.94
N THR A 76 3.40 9.95 -6.82
CA THR A 76 3.73 11.35 -6.59
C THR A 76 2.46 12.18 -6.87
N PHE A 77 2.10 13.10 -5.97
CA PHE A 77 0.88 13.88 -6.08
C PHE A 77 0.89 14.76 -7.34
N GLY A 78 -0.23 14.76 -8.06
CA GLY A 78 -0.34 15.45 -9.35
C GLY A 78 0.20 14.65 -10.55
N GLU A 79 0.82 13.49 -10.32
CA GLU A 79 1.23 12.56 -11.37
C GLU A 79 0.29 11.36 -11.50
N VAL A 80 0.48 10.56 -12.55
CA VAL A 80 -0.26 9.31 -12.75
C VAL A 80 0.34 8.23 -11.85
N PRO A 81 -0.44 7.57 -10.97
CA PRO A 81 0.06 6.51 -10.11
C PRO A 81 0.72 5.37 -10.91
N GLN A 82 1.92 4.99 -10.50
CA GLN A 82 2.66 3.88 -11.09
C GLN A 82 2.39 2.59 -10.31
N THR A 83 2.19 1.48 -11.03
CA THR A 83 1.92 0.17 -10.43
C THR A 83 2.93 -0.87 -10.92
N TYR A 84 3.66 -1.46 -10.00
CA TYR A 84 4.61 -2.54 -10.27
C TYR A 84 4.06 -3.86 -9.75
N ARG A 85 4.15 -4.91 -10.57
CA ARG A 85 3.68 -6.25 -10.21
C ARG A 85 4.86 -7.18 -10.04
N HIS A 86 4.91 -7.86 -8.90
CA HIS A 86 5.96 -8.81 -8.60
C HIS A 86 5.43 -10.24 -8.67
N ARG A 87 6.32 -11.15 -9.09
CA ARG A 87 5.99 -12.58 -9.25
C ARG A 87 5.72 -13.27 -7.90
N ASP A 88 6.25 -12.72 -6.82
CA ASP A 88 6.15 -13.24 -5.45
C ASP A 88 6.16 -12.08 -4.44
N VAL A 89 5.62 -12.34 -3.24
CA VAL A 89 5.53 -11.35 -2.15
C VAL A 89 6.92 -10.85 -1.72
N ASP A 90 7.89 -11.74 -1.59
CA ASP A 90 9.25 -11.41 -1.13
C ASP A 90 9.95 -10.39 -2.04
N SER A 91 9.79 -10.52 -3.36
CA SER A 91 10.33 -9.60 -4.35
C SER A 91 9.71 -8.22 -4.22
N GLY A 92 8.41 -8.13 -3.96
CA GLY A 92 7.75 -6.85 -3.73
C GLY A 92 8.19 -6.21 -2.42
N ILE A 93 8.28 -6.98 -1.34
CA ILE A 93 8.78 -6.49 -0.05
C ILE A 93 10.20 -5.94 -0.24
N ARG A 94 11.09 -6.68 -0.89
CA ARG A 94 12.45 -6.23 -1.15
C ARG A 94 12.50 -4.89 -1.88
N GLN A 95 11.68 -4.71 -2.91
CA GLN A 95 11.63 -3.44 -3.65
C GLN A 95 11.01 -2.32 -2.82
N PHE A 96 9.97 -2.61 -2.05
CA PHE A 96 9.37 -1.68 -1.09
C PHE A 96 10.40 -1.25 -0.02
N SER A 97 11.23 -2.17 0.45
CA SER A 97 12.35 -1.90 1.37
C SER A 97 13.47 -1.10 0.74
N GLN A 98 13.75 -1.27 -0.55
CA GLN A 98 14.77 -0.47 -1.25
C GLN A 98 14.37 1.00 -1.42
N LEU A 99 13.06 1.27 -1.44
CA LEU A 99 12.51 2.63 -1.52
C LEU A 99 12.43 3.30 -0.14
N HIS A 100 12.66 2.54 0.94
CA HIS A 100 12.74 3.08 2.30
C HIS A 100 13.87 4.11 2.40
N LYS A 101 13.53 5.29 2.91
CA LYS A 101 14.46 6.32 3.32
C LYS A 101 14.30 6.56 4.82
N GLU A 102 15.39 6.94 5.48
CA GLU A 102 15.36 7.32 6.89
C GLU A 102 14.34 8.44 7.11
N GLY A 103 13.49 8.29 8.13
CA GLY A 103 12.41 9.24 8.45
C GLY A 103 11.04 8.94 7.83
N MET A 104 10.91 7.91 6.99
CA MET A 104 9.60 7.51 6.45
C MET A 104 8.72 6.82 7.50
N ASN A 105 7.45 7.23 7.59
CA ASN A 105 6.45 6.59 8.43
C ASN A 105 5.68 5.53 7.64
N PHE A 106 5.63 4.31 8.19
CA PHE A 106 4.84 3.21 7.63
C PHE A 106 3.61 2.94 8.47
N PHE A 107 2.50 2.61 7.81
CA PHE A 107 1.25 2.33 8.48
C PHE A 107 0.33 1.43 7.65
N TYR A 108 -0.73 0.90 8.27
CA TYR A 108 -1.83 0.25 7.59
C TYR A 108 -3.17 0.64 8.22
N VAL A 109 -4.26 0.34 7.51
CA VAL A 109 -5.62 0.49 8.01
C VAL A 109 -6.24 -0.89 8.02
N GLU A 110 -6.72 -1.33 9.18
CA GLU A 110 -7.29 -2.66 9.35
C GLU A 110 -8.54 -2.85 8.47
N GLY A 111 -8.59 -3.97 7.74
CA GLY A 111 -9.74 -4.33 6.89
C GLY A 111 -9.71 -3.74 5.48
N LEU A 112 -8.68 -2.98 5.13
CA LEU A 112 -8.44 -2.51 3.76
C LEU A 112 -7.63 -3.57 3.00
N ARG A 113 -8.30 -4.51 2.32
CA ARG A 113 -7.69 -5.67 1.62
C ARG A 113 -8.00 -5.72 0.11
#